data_AF-A0A497K652-F1
#
_entry.id   AF-A0A497K652-F1
#
_cell.length_a   1.000
_cell.length_b   1.000
_cell.length_c   1.000
_cell.angle_alpha   90.00
_cell.angle_beta   90.00
_cell.angle_gamma   90.00
#
_symmetry.space_group_name_H-M   'P 1'
#
loop_
_entity.id
_entity.type
_entity.pdbx_description
1 polymer ?
#
loop_
_entity_poly.entity_id
_entity_poly.type
_entity_poly.pdbx_seq_one_letter_code
_entity_poly.pdbx_strand_id
1 'polypeptide(L)'
;MGSVKDLEVLKKPTREKMGVARFHFSDRYSVFDWGRMPDLIEGKGAALCLMGAYSFEKLEERGVRTHYRGVVTPEGKVVRTDELEEPVNIMEIDLVNVYRPKPYRERGRLRYDYSIFTPDLKNFLVPLEIIYRNGLPEGSSVFKRLEQGLKPEDLGLDHYPKPGEKLERPIFDVSTKLEEKDRYVTWSEAQRIAGLTDREVSEIKEKLLEIDNLITEIAARAGLENEDGKVEFAFDDERRLMVADVVGTLDECRFTFEGLHVSKEVARQYYRRTEWYRDVERAKREADAKGVEDWRSLCRSKPPRLDPQMKRIICNIYKSAANEYTGLYLFDAPSLAETLKEYREYRERVLEGSSPRA
;
A
#
# COMPACT_ATOMS: atom_id res chain seq x y z
N MET A 1 -3.07 -15.79 7.48
CA MET A 1 -2.08 -15.62 6.40
C MET A 1 -2.53 -14.43 5.58
N GLY A 2 -1.73 -13.37 5.52
CA GLY A 2 -2.09 -12.17 4.78
C GLY A 2 -1.91 -12.37 3.28
N SER A 3 -2.48 -11.47 2.47
CA SER A 3 -2.44 -11.58 1.01
C SER A 3 -1.02 -11.53 0.45
N VAL A 4 -0.15 -10.71 1.06
CA VAL A 4 1.25 -10.48 0.60
C VAL A 4 2.30 -10.53 1.72
N LYS A 5 1.88 -10.46 2.98
CA LYS A 5 2.74 -10.40 4.17
C LYS A 5 2.14 -11.25 5.29
N ASP A 6 2.96 -12.04 5.97
CA ASP A 6 2.57 -12.81 7.15
C ASP A 6 3.17 -12.21 8.42
N LEU A 7 2.49 -12.38 9.54
CA LEU A 7 2.92 -11.87 10.84
C LEU A 7 3.26 -13.05 11.77
N GLU A 8 4.50 -13.10 12.21
CA GLU A 8 4.97 -14.00 13.27
C GLU A 8 5.10 -13.19 14.57
N VAL A 9 4.33 -13.54 15.60
CA VAL A 9 4.38 -12.83 16.87
C VAL A 9 5.38 -13.50 17.81
N LEU A 10 6.50 -12.84 18.08
CA LEU A 10 7.53 -13.31 19.02
C LEU A 10 7.13 -13.03 20.47
N LYS A 11 6.56 -11.84 20.71
CA LYS A 11 6.02 -11.42 21.99
C LYS A 11 4.71 -10.70 21.75
N LYS A 12 3.63 -11.18 22.35
CA LYS A 12 2.31 -10.52 22.24
C LYS A 12 2.32 -9.17 22.97
N PRO A 13 1.71 -8.12 22.42
CA PRO A 13 1.44 -6.90 23.18
C PRO A 13 0.51 -7.21 24.35
N THR A 14 0.68 -6.48 25.44
CA THR A 14 -0.31 -6.39 26.51
C THR A 14 -1.08 -5.08 26.34
N ARG A 15 -2.03 -4.78 27.22
CA ARG A 15 -2.70 -3.48 27.22
C ARG A 15 -1.70 -2.31 27.37
N GLU A 16 -0.67 -2.49 28.18
CA GLU A 16 0.24 -1.40 28.61
C GLU A 16 1.63 -1.47 27.97
N LYS A 17 1.96 -2.54 27.22
CA LYS A 17 3.31 -2.72 26.67
C LYS A 17 3.26 -3.28 25.26
N MET A 18 4.11 -2.73 24.39
CA MET A 18 4.33 -3.25 23.05
C MET A 18 4.90 -4.67 23.11
N GLY A 19 4.52 -5.46 22.11
CA GLY A 19 5.09 -6.75 21.78
C GLY A 19 6.22 -6.62 20.77
N VAL A 20 6.64 -7.76 20.22
CA VAL A 20 7.61 -7.84 19.13
C VAL A 20 7.10 -8.86 18.14
N ALA A 21 7.21 -8.55 16.85
CA ALA A 21 6.81 -9.44 15.79
C ALA A 21 7.74 -9.34 14.58
N ARG A 22 7.61 -10.31 13.68
CA ARG A 22 8.31 -10.33 12.39
C ARG A 22 7.29 -10.35 11.27
N PHE A 23 7.46 -9.43 10.34
CA PHE A 23 6.81 -9.49 9.05
C PHE A 23 7.60 -10.38 8.10
N HIS A 24 6.94 -11.39 7.56
CA HIS A 24 7.45 -12.25 6.50
C HIS A 24 6.85 -11.77 5.17
N PHE A 25 7.66 -11.06 4.39
CA PHE A 25 7.25 -10.57 3.07
C PHE A 25 7.31 -11.73 2.08
N SER A 26 6.20 -11.96 1.39
CA SER A 26 6.07 -13.07 0.44
C SER A 26 6.09 -12.60 -1.01
N ASP A 27 6.46 -13.51 -1.90
CA ASP A 27 6.37 -13.33 -3.35
C ASP A 27 4.92 -13.42 -3.89
N ARG A 28 3.94 -13.49 -2.99
CA ARG A 28 2.53 -13.44 -3.35
C ARG A 28 2.14 -12.01 -3.72
N TYR A 29 1.17 -11.91 -4.60
CA TYR A 29 0.54 -10.65 -4.96
C TYR A 29 -0.99 -10.83 -5.04
N SER A 30 -1.69 -9.71 -4.97
CA SER A 30 -3.16 -9.61 -5.02
C SER A 30 -3.53 -8.42 -5.88
N VAL A 31 -4.54 -8.60 -6.74
CA VAL A 31 -5.15 -7.53 -7.53
C VAL A 31 -6.68 -7.62 -7.44
N PHE A 32 -7.35 -6.47 -7.54
CA PHE A 32 -8.81 -6.34 -7.51
C PHE A 32 -9.49 -6.98 -6.29
N ASP A 33 -8.80 -7.01 -5.14
CA ASP A 33 -9.28 -7.63 -3.90
C ASP A 33 -9.59 -9.13 -4.03
N TRP A 34 -9.10 -9.80 -5.08
CA TRP A 34 -9.35 -11.23 -5.29
C TRP A 34 -8.75 -12.08 -4.17
N GLY A 35 -7.58 -11.68 -3.66
CA GLY A 35 -6.75 -12.48 -2.77
C GLY A 35 -5.49 -12.95 -3.49
N ARG A 36 -4.95 -14.09 -3.07
CA ARG A 36 -3.70 -14.63 -3.65
C ARG A 36 -3.90 -14.97 -5.13
N MET A 37 -3.02 -14.43 -5.97
CA MET A 37 -2.94 -14.72 -7.40
C MET A 37 -2.21 -16.06 -7.67
N PRO A 38 -2.40 -16.70 -8.84
CA PRO A 38 -1.94 -18.06 -9.09
C PRO A 38 -0.41 -18.18 -9.25
N ASP A 39 0.27 -17.08 -9.57
CA ASP A 39 1.72 -17.01 -9.69
C ASP A 39 2.39 -16.42 -8.44
N LEU A 40 3.68 -16.71 -8.31
CA LEU A 40 4.60 -16.00 -7.41
C LEU A 40 5.47 -15.06 -8.24
N ILE A 41 5.68 -13.83 -7.75
CA ILE A 41 6.62 -12.87 -8.32
C ILE A 41 7.92 -13.02 -7.53
N GLU A 42 8.84 -13.82 -8.07
CA GLU A 42 10.11 -14.12 -7.42
C GLU A 42 10.90 -12.87 -7.06
N GLY A 43 11.32 -12.77 -5.79
CA GLY A 43 12.08 -11.65 -5.25
C GLY A 43 11.23 -10.44 -4.85
N LYS A 44 9.91 -10.44 -5.11
CA LYS A 44 9.00 -9.36 -4.68
C LYS A 44 9.03 -9.16 -3.17
N GLY A 45 8.96 -10.23 -2.39
CA GLY A 45 8.91 -10.15 -0.93
C GLY A 45 10.16 -9.48 -0.37
N ALA A 46 11.33 -9.94 -0.80
CA ALA A 46 12.61 -9.35 -0.40
C ALA A 46 12.76 -7.90 -0.88
N ALA A 47 12.37 -7.59 -2.11
CA ALA A 47 12.42 -6.22 -2.64
C ALA A 47 11.58 -5.24 -1.79
N LEU A 48 10.35 -5.63 -1.45
CA LEU A 48 9.47 -4.83 -0.60
C LEU A 48 10.00 -4.68 0.82
N CYS A 49 10.57 -5.76 1.38
CA CYS A 49 11.20 -5.74 2.69
C CYS A 49 12.37 -4.74 2.72
N LEU A 50 13.24 -4.79 1.72
CA LEU A 50 14.41 -3.93 1.60
C LEU A 50 14.02 -2.44 1.41
N MET A 51 13.10 -2.15 0.49
CA MET A 51 12.62 -0.77 0.27
C MET A 51 11.95 -0.19 1.51
N GLY A 52 11.13 -1.00 2.19
CA GLY A 52 10.44 -0.61 3.41
C GLY A 52 11.41 -0.36 4.56
N ALA A 53 12.36 -1.29 4.77
CA ALA A 53 13.42 -1.16 5.74
C ALA A 53 14.20 0.14 5.51
N TYR A 54 14.79 0.30 4.32
CA TYR A 54 15.57 1.49 3.96
C TYR A 54 14.79 2.80 4.20
N SER A 55 13.51 2.83 3.82
CA SER A 55 12.65 3.99 4.05
C SER A 55 12.47 4.29 5.54
N PHE A 56 12.28 3.27 6.39
CA PHE A 56 12.24 3.46 7.85
C PHE A 56 13.57 3.97 8.40
N GLU A 57 14.71 3.47 7.92
CA GLU A 57 16.03 3.93 8.39
C GLU A 57 16.24 5.41 8.06
N LYS A 58 15.83 5.85 6.86
CA LYS A 58 15.87 7.26 6.46
C LYS A 58 14.87 8.15 7.19
N LEU A 59 13.73 7.61 7.61
CA LEU A 59 12.79 8.32 8.48
C LEU A 59 13.37 8.53 9.89
N GLU A 60 14.02 7.51 10.45
CA GLU A 60 14.66 7.58 11.77
C GLU A 60 15.82 8.58 11.78
N GLU A 61 16.61 8.67 10.70
CA GLU A 61 17.62 9.71 10.51
C GLU A 61 17.05 11.14 10.59
N ARG A 62 15.76 11.32 10.25
CA ARG A 62 15.03 12.60 10.37
C ARG A 62 14.29 12.75 11.71
N GLY A 63 14.45 11.80 12.63
CA GLY A 63 13.79 11.81 13.94
C GLY A 63 12.31 11.42 13.90
N VAL A 64 11.84 10.81 12.82
CA VAL A 64 10.50 10.22 12.76
C VAL A 64 10.52 8.88 13.49
N ARG A 65 9.61 8.71 14.46
CA ARG A 65 9.44 7.46 15.19
C ARG A 65 8.80 6.41 14.30
N THR A 66 9.32 5.20 14.35
CA THR A 66 8.79 4.06 13.58
C THR A 66 8.70 2.84 14.49
N HIS A 67 7.91 1.85 14.09
CA HIS A 67 7.89 0.54 14.74
C HIS A 67 9.02 -0.40 14.27
N TYR A 68 9.90 0.05 13.36
CA TYR A 68 10.93 -0.79 12.74
C TYR A 68 12.06 -1.07 13.73
N ARG A 69 12.51 -2.33 13.79
CA ARG A 69 13.63 -2.74 14.65
C ARG A 69 14.86 -3.16 13.86
N GLY A 70 14.67 -3.52 12.59
CA GLY A 70 15.72 -4.05 11.72
C GLY A 70 15.18 -5.12 10.78
N VAL A 71 16.03 -5.58 9.88
CA VAL A 71 15.81 -6.76 9.03
C VAL A 71 16.52 -7.96 9.62
N VAL A 72 16.02 -9.17 9.32
CA VAL A 72 16.53 -10.40 9.93
C VAL A 72 17.38 -11.18 8.91
N THR A 73 18.65 -11.43 9.24
CA THR A 73 19.57 -12.23 8.42
C THR A 73 19.19 -13.73 8.46
N PRO A 74 19.71 -14.56 7.53
CA PRO A 74 19.49 -16.02 7.58
C PRO A 74 19.93 -16.68 8.90
N GLU A 75 20.93 -16.11 9.59
CA GLU A 75 21.39 -16.57 10.91
C GLU A 75 20.46 -16.12 12.06
N GLY A 76 19.41 -15.35 11.76
CA GLY A 76 18.42 -14.86 12.71
C GLY A 76 18.83 -13.58 13.46
N LYS A 77 19.88 -12.88 13.02
CA LYS A 77 20.32 -11.61 13.60
C LYS A 77 19.49 -10.45 13.07
N VAL A 78 19.18 -9.48 13.93
CA VAL A 78 18.51 -8.23 13.53
C VAL A 78 19.59 -7.20 13.22
N VAL A 79 19.59 -6.71 11.98
CA VAL A 79 20.61 -5.78 11.44
C VAL A 79 19.94 -4.62 10.68
N ARG A 80 20.73 -3.62 10.31
CA ARG A 80 20.32 -2.51 9.43
C ARG A 80 20.60 -2.85 7.96
N THR A 81 20.03 -2.06 7.05
CA THR A 81 20.11 -2.37 5.61
C THR A 81 21.52 -2.24 5.03
N ASP A 82 22.38 -1.41 5.62
CA ASP A 82 23.79 -1.24 5.25
C ASP A 82 24.71 -2.39 5.66
N GLU A 83 24.22 -3.31 6.51
CA GLU A 83 24.92 -4.53 6.93
C GLU A 83 24.57 -5.75 6.06
N LEU A 84 23.65 -5.62 5.10
CA LEU A 84 23.21 -6.74 4.25
C LEU A 84 24.17 -6.98 3.09
N GLU A 85 24.51 -8.26 2.87
CA GLU A 85 25.24 -8.72 1.67
C GLU A 85 24.33 -9.43 0.66
N GLU A 86 23.12 -9.83 1.07
CA GLU A 86 22.13 -10.49 0.24
C GLU A 86 20.69 -10.05 0.59
N PRO A 87 19.73 -10.22 -0.32
CA PRO A 87 18.34 -9.86 -0.04
C PRO A 87 17.71 -10.70 1.07
N VAL A 88 17.04 -10.03 1.99
CA VAL A 88 16.24 -10.66 3.04
C VAL A 88 14.77 -10.23 2.94
N ASN A 89 13.86 -11.07 3.44
CA ASN A 89 12.42 -10.84 3.36
C ASN A 89 11.72 -10.82 4.73
N ILE A 90 12.48 -10.73 5.81
CA ILE A 90 11.97 -10.70 7.17
C ILE A 90 12.34 -9.37 7.83
N MET A 91 11.35 -8.67 8.34
CA MET A 91 11.49 -7.41 9.07
C MET A 91 10.98 -7.59 10.50
N GLU A 92 11.79 -7.22 11.50
CA GLU A 92 11.35 -7.21 12.89
C GLU A 92 10.76 -5.84 13.25
N ILE A 93 9.65 -5.86 13.99
CA ILE A 93 8.90 -4.66 14.39
C ILE A 93 8.46 -4.71 15.85
N ASP A 94 8.29 -3.55 16.47
CA ASP A 94 7.52 -3.39 17.69
C ASP A 94 6.03 -3.56 17.37
N LEU A 95 5.35 -4.44 18.11
CA LEU A 95 3.96 -4.82 17.85
C LEU A 95 3.01 -4.12 18.84
N VAL A 96 2.08 -3.33 18.34
CA VAL A 96 0.99 -2.73 19.13
C VAL A 96 -0.28 -3.58 19.12
N ASN A 97 -1.27 -3.26 19.98
CA ASN A 97 -2.57 -3.92 19.92
C ASN A 97 -3.35 -3.50 18.66
N VAL A 98 -4.03 -4.47 18.05
CA VAL A 98 -4.97 -4.22 16.94
C VAL A 98 -6.38 -4.46 17.44
N TYR A 99 -7.12 -3.37 17.65
CA TYR A 99 -8.52 -3.40 18.05
C TYR A 99 -9.42 -3.33 16.82
N ARG A 100 -10.20 -4.38 16.56
CA ARG A 100 -11.17 -4.37 15.45
C ARG A 100 -12.48 -3.73 15.93
N PRO A 101 -13.03 -2.75 15.20
CA PRO A 101 -14.32 -2.17 15.56
C PRO A 101 -15.43 -3.21 15.41
N LYS A 102 -16.44 -3.15 16.28
CA LYS A 102 -17.53 -4.15 16.28
C LYS A 102 -18.61 -3.76 15.27
N PRO A 103 -18.98 -4.63 14.32
CA PRO A 103 -20.07 -4.33 13.40
C PRO A 103 -21.43 -4.35 14.13
N TYR A 104 -22.30 -3.41 13.80
CA TYR A 104 -23.70 -3.38 14.23
C TYR A 104 -24.61 -2.85 13.11
N ARG A 105 -25.91 -3.13 13.21
CA ARG A 105 -26.91 -2.65 12.25
C ARG A 105 -27.69 -1.48 12.84
N GLU A 106 -27.73 -0.37 12.12
CA GLU A 106 -28.53 0.79 12.46
C GLU A 106 -29.40 1.18 11.25
N ARG A 107 -30.72 1.17 11.43
CA ARG A 107 -31.69 1.48 10.35
C ARG A 107 -31.43 0.69 9.05
N GLY A 108 -31.06 -0.59 9.19
CA GLY A 108 -30.75 -1.48 8.07
C GLY A 108 -29.39 -1.26 7.40
N ARG A 109 -28.57 -0.33 7.89
CA ARG A 109 -27.21 -0.08 7.39
C ARG A 109 -26.16 -0.67 8.33
N LEU A 110 -25.11 -1.24 7.76
CA LEU A 110 -23.93 -1.69 8.51
C LEU A 110 -23.17 -0.48 9.03
N ARG A 111 -22.82 -0.52 10.32
CA ARG A 111 -22.04 0.50 11.05
C ARG A 111 -21.00 -0.21 11.92
N TYR A 112 -20.04 0.55 12.41
CA TYR A 112 -18.94 0.05 13.22
C TYR A 112 -18.81 0.85 14.51
N ASP A 113 -18.67 0.14 15.63
CA ASP A 113 -18.49 0.73 16.96
C ASP A 113 -16.99 0.92 17.23
N TYR A 114 -16.61 2.19 17.31
CA TYR A 114 -15.26 2.67 17.57
C TYR A 114 -15.06 3.15 19.02
N SER A 115 -15.99 2.89 19.94
CA SER A 115 -15.95 3.39 21.32
C SER A 115 -14.72 2.97 22.13
N ILE A 116 -13.99 1.94 21.69
CA ILE A 116 -12.72 1.53 22.30
C ILE A 116 -11.61 2.58 22.09
N PHE A 117 -11.65 3.32 20.98
CA PHE A 117 -10.67 4.33 20.65
C PHE A 117 -10.99 5.63 21.38
N THR A 118 -10.18 5.94 22.38
CA THR A 118 -10.33 7.12 23.23
C THR A 118 -9.05 7.96 23.22
N PRO A 119 -9.11 9.24 23.59
CA PRO A 119 -7.93 10.08 23.74
C PRO A 119 -6.89 9.59 24.76
N ASP A 120 -7.26 8.66 25.65
CA ASP A 120 -6.36 8.09 26.65
C ASP A 120 -5.83 6.70 26.26
N LEU A 121 -6.36 6.08 25.19
CA LEU A 121 -5.91 4.77 24.73
C LEU A 121 -4.44 4.84 24.28
N LYS A 122 -3.64 3.84 24.63
CA LYS A 122 -2.23 3.74 24.24
C LYS A 122 -1.96 2.38 23.61
N ASN A 123 -0.77 2.21 23.03
CA ASN A 123 -0.28 0.94 22.52
C ASN A 123 -1.25 0.29 21.52
N PHE A 124 -1.63 1.03 20.48
CA PHE A 124 -2.61 0.59 19.50
C PHE A 124 -2.30 1.06 18.07
N LEU A 125 -2.71 0.26 17.09
CA LEU A 125 -2.71 0.64 15.69
C LEU A 125 -3.88 1.62 15.44
N VAL A 126 -3.59 2.78 14.86
CA VAL A 126 -4.62 3.74 14.46
C VAL A 126 -5.49 3.09 13.38
N PRO A 127 -6.84 3.05 13.54
CA PRO A 127 -7.74 2.30 12.64
C PRO A 127 -8.03 3.07 11.35
N LEU A 128 -7.00 3.66 10.74
CA LEU A 128 -7.07 4.50 9.56
C LEU A 128 -5.95 4.13 8.59
N GLU A 129 -6.25 4.21 7.30
CA GLU A 129 -5.24 4.30 6.25
C GLU A 129 -5.13 5.74 5.81
N ILE A 130 -3.93 6.32 5.90
CA ILE A 130 -3.69 7.74 5.63
C ILE A 130 -2.93 7.84 4.31
N ILE A 131 -3.45 8.66 3.40
CA ILE A 131 -3.00 8.68 2.01
C ILE A 131 -2.55 10.08 1.65
N TYR A 132 -1.34 10.22 1.11
CA TYR A 132 -0.91 11.44 0.43
C TYR A 132 -1.03 11.25 -1.09
N ARG A 133 -1.29 12.35 -1.80
CA ARG A 133 -1.38 12.37 -3.27
C ARG A 133 -0.62 13.56 -3.82
N ASN A 134 0.44 13.31 -4.57
CA ASN A 134 1.17 14.32 -5.35
C ASN A 134 0.62 14.44 -6.78
N GLY A 135 -0.06 13.40 -7.26
CA GLY A 135 -0.70 13.36 -8.56
C GLY A 135 -1.99 12.55 -8.55
N LEU A 136 -2.75 12.67 -9.63
CA LEU A 136 -4.02 11.98 -9.83
C LEU A 136 -3.98 11.12 -11.10
N PRO A 137 -3.21 10.01 -11.10
CA PRO A 137 -3.17 9.09 -12.24
C PRO A 137 -4.56 8.47 -12.51
N GLU A 138 -4.81 8.03 -13.74
CA GLU A 138 -6.12 7.56 -14.22
C GLU A 138 -6.85 6.58 -13.29
N GLY A 139 -6.11 5.65 -12.65
CA GLY A 139 -6.65 4.72 -11.66
C GLY A 139 -6.84 5.27 -10.24
N SER A 140 -6.82 6.59 -10.04
CA SER A 140 -7.02 7.21 -8.73
C SER A 140 -8.47 7.05 -8.28
N SER A 141 -8.66 6.69 -7.00
CA SER A 141 -9.99 6.55 -6.42
C SER A 141 -10.77 7.88 -6.37
N VAL A 142 -10.06 9.02 -6.48
CA VAL A 142 -10.64 10.37 -6.51
C VAL A 142 -11.67 10.49 -7.64
N PHE A 143 -11.36 10.04 -8.86
CA PHE A 143 -12.27 10.21 -9.99
C PHE A 143 -13.62 9.50 -9.79
N LYS A 144 -13.59 8.24 -9.33
CA LYS A 144 -14.81 7.51 -8.98
C LYS A 144 -15.60 8.19 -7.85
N ARG A 145 -14.92 8.81 -6.89
CA ARG A 145 -15.57 9.54 -5.79
C ARG A 145 -16.20 10.85 -6.26
N LEU A 146 -15.56 11.57 -7.18
CA LEU A 146 -16.12 12.78 -7.82
C LEU A 146 -17.40 12.44 -8.59
N GLU A 147 -17.42 11.34 -9.34
CA GLU A 147 -18.64 10.84 -10.01
C GLU A 147 -19.77 10.48 -9.01
N GLN A 148 -19.40 10.09 -7.79
CA GLN A 148 -20.32 9.74 -6.70
C GLN A 148 -20.71 10.93 -5.81
N GLY A 149 -20.29 12.15 -6.17
CA GLY A 149 -20.72 13.39 -5.50
C GLY A 149 -19.71 13.98 -4.51
N LEU A 150 -18.46 13.49 -4.44
CA LEU A 150 -17.36 14.24 -3.81
C LEU A 150 -17.18 15.56 -4.56
N LYS A 151 -16.95 16.66 -3.84
CA LYS A 151 -16.67 17.94 -4.47
C LYS A 151 -15.16 18.20 -4.48
N PRO A 152 -14.60 18.85 -5.52
CA PRO A 152 -13.18 19.19 -5.54
C PRO A 152 -12.72 19.98 -4.30
N GLU A 153 -13.58 20.86 -3.77
CA GLU A 153 -13.26 21.69 -2.61
C GLU A 153 -13.06 20.85 -1.33
N ASP A 154 -13.72 19.69 -1.23
CA ASP A 154 -13.53 18.74 -0.12
C ASP A 154 -12.11 18.13 -0.13
N LEU A 155 -11.43 18.17 -1.29
CA LEU A 155 -10.03 17.77 -1.47
C LEU A 155 -9.07 18.97 -1.42
N GLY A 156 -9.57 20.19 -1.25
CA GLY A 156 -8.78 21.42 -1.34
C GLY A 156 -8.44 21.86 -2.77
N LEU A 157 -9.19 21.39 -3.76
CA LEU A 157 -9.05 21.78 -5.17
C LEU A 157 -10.06 22.87 -5.54
N ASP A 158 -9.65 23.79 -6.42
CA ASP A 158 -10.47 24.88 -6.95
C ASP A 158 -11.06 24.58 -8.35
N HIS A 159 -10.78 23.39 -8.88
CA HIS A 159 -11.25 22.93 -10.18
C HIS A 159 -11.48 21.42 -10.18
N TYR A 160 -12.17 20.92 -11.21
CA TYR A 160 -12.30 19.48 -11.44
C TYR A 160 -10.98 18.93 -12.00
N PRO A 161 -10.29 18.02 -11.29
CA PRO A 161 -9.00 17.52 -11.73
C PRO A 161 -9.15 16.56 -12.92
N LYS A 162 -8.07 16.38 -13.67
CA LYS A 162 -7.99 15.44 -14.81
C LYS A 162 -7.07 14.25 -14.53
N PRO A 163 -7.34 13.08 -15.15
CA PRO A 163 -6.39 11.96 -15.12
C PRO A 163 -4.98 12.36 -15.54
N GLY A 164 -3.99 12.02 -14.72
CA GLY A 164 -2.58 12.34 -14.91
C GLY A 164 -2.16 13.72 -14.38
N GLU A 165 -3.08 14.50 -13.80
CA GLU A 165 -2.76 15.81 -13.25
C GLU A 165 -1.79 15.70 -12.07
N LYS A 166 -0.76 16.57 -12.08
CA LYS A 166 0.18 16.77 -10.98
C LYS A 166 -0.31 17.91 -10.11
N LEU A 167 -0.24 17.72 -8.81
CA LEU A 167 -0.75 18.67 -7.82
C LEU A 167 0.38 19.59 -7.37
N GLU A 168 0.09 20.88 -7.23
CA GLU A 168 1.06 21.85 -6.70
C GLU A 168 1.44 21.56 -5.25
N ARG A 169 0.46 21.06 -4.47
CA ARG A 169 0.63 20.64 -3.09
C ARG A 169 -0.04 19.28 -2.89
N PRO A 170 0.52 18.42 -2.05
CA PRO A 170 -0.08 17.13 -1.81
C PRO A 170 -1.44 17.27 -1.13
N ILE A 171 -2.39 16.43 -1.55
CA ILE A 171 -3.70 16.29 -0.91
C ILE A 171 -3.63 15.11 0.05
N PHE A 172 -4.24 15.26 1.23
CA PHE A 172 -4.33 14.20 2.23
C PHE A 172 -5.73 13.61 2.32
N ASP A 173 -5.83 12.36 1.90
CA ASP A 173 -7.01 11.50 2.01
C ASP A 173 -6.89 10.60 3.24
N VAL A 174 -8.04 10.13 3.72
CA VAL A 174 -8.09 9.14 4.79
C VAL A 174 -9.22 8.15 4.56
N SER A 175 -8.93 6.87 4.76
CA SER A 175 -9.94 5.82 4.84
C SER A 175 -9.88 5.11 6.18
N THR A 176 -10.98 4.44 6.52
CA THR A 176 -10.99 3.51 7.64
C THR A 176 -10.01 2.37 7.38
N LYS A 177 -9.57 1.73 8.47
CA LYS A 177 -8.91 0.43 8.44
C LYS A 177 -9.63 -0.49 9.42
N LEU A 178 -9.54 -1.81 9.18
CA LEU A 178 -10.06 -2.87 10.06
C LEU A 178 -11.58 -3.06 10.01
N GLU A 179 -12.31 -2.27 9.21
CA GLU A 179 -13.65 -2.60 8.75
C GLU A 179 -13.59 -3.80 7.78
N GLU A 180 -14.74 -4.32 7.37
CA GLU A 180 -14.79 -5.37 6.33
C GLU A 180 -14.40 -4.82 4.96
N LYS A 181 -14.77 -3.57 4.69
CA LYS A 181 -14.43 -2.81 3.50
C LYS A 181 -14.04 -1.41 3.89
N ASP A 182 -12.81 -1.02 3.55
CA ASP A 182 -12.33 0.32 3.83
C ASP A 182 -13.12 1.36 3.03
N ARG A 183 -13.46 2.46 3.70
CA ARG A 183 -14.22 3.56 3.13
C ARG A 183 -13.52 4.88 3.41
N TYR A 184 -13.56 5.78 2.43
CA TYR A 184 -13.04 7.13 2.59
C TYR A 184 -13.92 7.92 3.56
N VAL A 185 -13.30 8.69 4.44
CA VAL A 185 -13.96 9.48 5.47
C VAL A 185 -13.38 10.89 5.49
N THR A 186 -14.11 11.83 6.10
CA THR A 186 -13.58 13.17 6.35
C THR A 186 -12.56 13.14 7.49
N TRP A 187 -11.66 14.12 7.56
CA TRP A 187 -10.73 14.24 8.69
C TRP A 187 -11.44 14.37 10.05
N SER A 188 -12.58 15.05 10.11
CA SER A 188 -13.39 15.15 11.34
C SER A 188 -14.08 13.83 11.72
N GLU A 189 -14.37 12.96 10.75
CA GLU A 189 -14.83 11.60 11.03
C GLU A 189 -13.67 10.70 11.44
N ALA A 190 -12.53 10.75 10.74
CA ALA A 190 -11.32 10.02 11.07
C ALA A 190 -10.85 10.30 12.50
N GLN A 191 -10.85 11.59 12.91
CA GLN A 191 -10.54 12.02 14.25
C GLN A 191 -11.43 11.35 15.31
N ARG A 192 -12.75 11.29 15.06
CA ARG A 192 -13.69 10.62 15.96
C ARG A 192 -13.51 9.10 15.99
N ILE A 193 -13.28 8.49 14.83
CA ILE A 193 -13.05 7.05 14.66
C ILE A 193 -11.83 6.58 15.44
N ALA A 194 -10.74 7.35 15.40
CA ALA A 194 -9.47 6.99 16.01
C ALA A 194 -9.25 7.58 17.41
N GLY A 195 -10.22 8.32 17.96
CA GLY A 195 -10.10 8.96 19.28
C GLY A 195 -8.92 9.95 19.33
N LEU A 196 -8.72 10.73 18.27
CA LEU A 196 -7.61 11.66 18.13
C LEU A 196 -7.97 13.05 18.67
N THR A 197 -7.00 13.70 19.29
CA THR A 197 -7.05 15.14 19.62
C THR A 197 -6.73 15.99 18.39
N ASP A 198 -7.08 17.27 18.42
CA ASP A 198 -6.74 18.20 17.33
C ASP A 198 -5.23 18.27 17.08
N ARG A 199 -4.43 18.20 18.15
CA ARG A 199 -2.97 18.19 18.08
C ARG A 199 -2.45 16.93 17.36
N GLU A 200 -3.01 15.76 17.66
CA GLU A 200 -2.60 14.51 17.02
C GLU A 200 -2.99 14.46 15.54
N VAL A 201 -4.13 15.06 15.17
CA VAL A 201 -4.50 15.20 13.75
C VAL A 201 -3.50 16.09 13.02
N SER A 202 -3.08 17.21 13.61
CA SER A 202 -2.04 18.07 13.03
C SER A 202 -0.70 17.34 12.93
N GLU A 203 -0.26 16.65 13.99
CA GLU A 203 0.98 15.87 14.02
C GLU A 203 0.99 14.78 12.94
N ILE A 204 -0.12 14.07 12.76
CA ILE A 204 -0.27 13.07 11.69
C ILE A 204 -0.08 13.69 10.31
N LYS A 205 -0.69 14.86 10.05
CA LYS A 205 -0.57 15.54 8.74
C LYS A 205 0.84 16.07 8.50
N GLU A 206 1.50 16.60 9.53
CA GLU A 206 2.89 17.03 9.47
C GLU A 206 3.82 15.85 9.18
N LYS A 207 3.64 14.72 9.88
CA LYS A 207 4.44 13.51 9.65
C LYS A 207 4.15 12.87 8.30
N LEU A 208 2.91 12.90 7.83
CA LEU A 208 2.56 12.44 6.49
C LEU A 208 3.29 13.25 5.41
N LEU A 209 3.36 14.58 5.55
CA LEU A 209 4.11 15.44 4.63
C LEU A 209 5.61 15.14 4.67
N GLU A 210 6.17 14.91 5.85
CA GLU A 210 7.59 14.55 6.02
C GLU A 210 7.92 13.21 5.35
N ILE A 211 7.04 12.22 5.52
CA ILE A 211 7.15 10.90 4.88
C ILE A 211 7.05 11.06 3.36
N ASP A 212 6.02 11.73 2.86
CA ASP A 212 5.83 11.99 1.43
C ASP A 212 7.07 12.62 0.79
N ASN A 213 7.58 13.71 1.38
CA ASN A 213 8.78 14.39 0.88
C ASN A 213 10.01 13.46 0.86
N LEU A 214 10.21 12.66 1.91
CA LEU A 214 11.33 11.71 1.93
C LEU A 214 11.18 10.63 0.86
N ILE A 215 10.01 9.99 0.75
CA ILE A 215 9.78 8.93 -0.23
C ILE A 215 9.92 9.49 -1.65
N THR A 216 9.42 10.69 -1.89
CA THR A 216 9.57 11.41 -3.16
C THR A 216 11.05 11.67 -3.48
N GLU A 217 11.85 12.10 -2.51
CA GLU A 217 13.29 12.30 -2.69
C GLU A 217 14.04 10.99 -3.01
N ILE A 218 13.74 9.91 -2.28
CA ILE A 218 14.38 8.61 -2.52
C ILE A 218 13.98 8.07 -3.91
N ALA A 219 12.68 8.09 -4.23
CA ALA A 219 12.14 7.64 -5.51
C ALA A 219 12.77 8.40 -6.69
N ALA A 220 12.91 9.73 -6.58
CA ALA A 220 13.48 10.55 -7.64
C ALA A 220 14.92 10.15 -8.01
N ARG A 221 15.72 9.65 -7.06
CA ARG A 221 17.09 9.16 -7.32
C ARG A 221 17.11 7.92 -8.21
N ALA A 222 16.04 7.13 -8.20
CA ALA A 222 15.82 5.98 -9.07
C ALA A 222 15.06 6.32 -10.37
N GLY A 223 14.89 7.62 -10.68
CA GLY A 223 14.09 8.07 -11.82
C GLY A 223 12.58 7.82 -11.67
N LEU A 224 12.12 7.52 -10.45
CA LEU A 224 10.71 7.29 -10.14
C LEU A 224 10.02 8.59 -9.71
N GLU A 225 8.83 8.83 -10.26
CA GLU A 225 7.90 9.85 -9.79
C GLU A 225 6.92 9.22 -8.78
N ASN A 226 6.74 9.86 -7.63
CA ASN A 226 5.84 9.42 -6.57
C ASN A 226 4.45 10.06 -6.73
N GLU A 227 3.46 9.31 -7.22
CA GLU A 227 2.11 9.84 -7.49
C GLU A 227 1.24 9.90 -6.23
N ASP A 228 1.21 8.80 -5.49
CA ASP A 228 0.46 8.68 -4.23
C ASP A 228 1.08 7.58 -3.36
N GLY A 229 0.82 7.65 -2.06
CA GLY A 229 1.27 6.63 -1.12
C GLY A 229 0.38 6.54 0.10
N LYS A 230 0.41 5.36 0.71
CA LYS A 230 -0.37 5.02 1.89
C LYS A 230 0.53 4.77 3.09
N VAL A 231 0.12 5.29 4.24
CA VAL A 231 0.83 5.22 5.51
C VAL A 231 -0.14 4.79 6.60
N GLU A 232 0.35 3.94 7.49
CA GLU A 232 -0.33 3.58 8.72
C GLU A 232 0.44 4.12 9.91
N PHE A 233 -0.28 4.49 10.95
CA PHE A 233 0.30 4.99 12.20
C PHE A 233 -0.14 4.14 13.38
N ALA A 234 0.64 4.18 14.43
CA ALA A 234 0.31 3.60 15.72
C ALA A 234 0.70 4.57 16.83
N PHE A 235 0.11 4.36 18.00
CA PHE A 235 0.56 4.96 19.25
C PHE A 235 1.28 3.90 20.09
N ASP A 236 2.46 4.24 20.61
CA ASP A 236 3.20 3.38 21.53
C ASP A 236 2.56 3.35 22.94
N ASP A 237 3.22 2.68 23.89
CA ASP A 237 2.78 2.57 25.29
C ASP A 237 2.81 3.89 26.08
N GLU A 238 3.37 4.95 25.52
CA GLU A 238 3.34 6.31 26.06
C GLU A 238 2.43 7.25 25.27
N ARG A 239 1.70 6.73 24.27
CA ARG A 239 0.88 7.49 23.33
C ARG A 239 1.68 8.48 22.49
N ARG A 240 2.88 8.08 22.07
CA ARG A 240 3.67 8.81 21.08
C ARG A 240 3.40 8.22 19.71
N LEU A 241 3.15 9.09 18.74
CA LEU A 241 2.87 8.68 17.37
C LEU A 241 4.11 8.03 16.75
N MET A 242 3.91 6.94 16.01
CA MET A 242 4.94 6.28 15.22
C MET A 242 4.37 5.76 13.90
N VAL A 243 5.21 5.71 12.87
CA VAL A 243 4.88 5.07 11.59
C VAL A 243 4.86 3.55 11.78
N ALA A 244 3.79 2.93 11.31
CA ALA A 244 3.54 1.49 11.40
C ALA A 244 3.39 0.86 10.01
N ASP A 245 3.16 -0.44 9.99
CA ASP A 245 3.13 -1.29 8.80
C ASP A 245 4.41 -1.21 7.95
N VAL A 246 4.33 -0.75 6.70
CA VAL A 246 5.47 -0.53 5.80
C VAL A 246 5.21 0.73 4.97
N VAL A 247 6.26 1.44 4.56
CA VAL A 247 6.17 2.66 3.76
C VAL A 247 7.19 2.65 2.62
N GLY A 248 6.98 3.46 1.58
CA GLY A 248 7.96 3.66 0.51
C GLY A 248 8.18 2.46 -0.41
N THR A 249 7.22 1.55 -0.51
CA THR A 249 7.35 0.33 -1.33
C THR A 249 6.44 0.38 -2.56
N LEU A 250 6.75 -0.43 -3.58
CA LEU A 250 5.89 -0.57 -4.78
C LEU A 250 4.46 -1.08 -4.48
N ASP A 251 4.25 -1.65 -3.28
CA ASP A 251 2.95 -2.17 -2.86
C ASP A 251 2.09 -1.12 -2.15
N GLU A 252 2.71 -0.12 -1.53
CA GLU A 252 2.08 0.96 -0.74
C GLU A 252 2.10 2.32 -1.43
N CYS A 253 2.98 2.51 -2.41
CA CYS A 253 3.09 3.71 -3.23
C CYS A 253 2.85 3.40 -4.70
N ARG A 254 2.27 4.36 -5.40
CA ARG A 254 2.16 4.33 -6.86
C ARG A 254 3.27 5.17 -7.47
N PHE A 255 4.30 4.49 -7.91
CA PHE A 255 5.37 5.12 -8.66
C PHE A 255 5.15 5.00 -10.17
N THR A 256 5.63 6.00 -10.91
CA THR A 256 5.74 6.00 -12.36
C THR A 256 7.18 6.30 -12.79
N PHE A 257 7.57 5.84 -13.97
CA PHE A 257 8.86 6.11 -14.61
C PHE A 257 8.57 6.47 -16.06
N GLU A 258 8.85 7.71 -16.46
CA GLU A 258 8.46 8.24 -17.79
C GLU A 258 6.97 7.96 -18.12
N GLY A 259 6.08 8.13 -17.13
CA GLY A 259 4.65 7.85 -17.25
C GLY A 259 4.23 6.38 -17.24
N LEU A 260 5.18 5.42 -17.17
CA LEU A 260 4.87 4.00 -17.01
C LEU A 260 4.76 3.64 -15.52
N HIS A 261 3.70 2.92 -15.14
CA HIS A 261 3.60 2.39 -13.79
C HIS A 261 4.63 1.29 -13.52
N VAL A 262 5.19 1.30 -12.30
CA VAL A 262 6.15 0.27 -11.83
C VAL A 262 5.61 -0.55 -10.64
N SER A 263 4.39 -0.26 -10.20
CA SER A 263 3.76 -0.90 -9.02
C SER A 263 2.86 -2.09 -9.41
N LYS A 264 2.01 -2.54 -8.47
CA LYS A 264 0.91 -3.50 -8.72
C LYS A 264 0.05 -3.18 -9.95
N GLU A 265 0.04 -1.92 -10.39
CA GLU A 265 -0.72 -1.49 -11.56
C GLU A 265 -0.29 -2.23 -12.84
N VAL A 266 0.97 -2.65 -12.98
CA VAL A 266 1.45 -3.47 -14.10
C VAL A 266 0.64 -4.77 -14.21
N ALA A 267 0.49 -5.48 -13.11
CA ALA A 267 -0.32 -6.70 -13.06
C ALA A 267 -1.81 -6.40 -13.31
N ARG A 268 -2.35 -5.29 -12.75
CA ARG A 268 -3.75 -4.90 -12.99
C ARG A 268 -4.01 -4.66 -14.48
N GLN A 269 -3.13 -3.92 -15.16
CA GLN A 269 -3.26 -3.63 -16.59
C GLN A 269 -3.28 -4.91 -17.44
N TYR A 270 -2.45 -5.89 -17.11
CA TYR A 270 -2.49 -7.22 -17.74
C TYR A 270 -3.84 -7.89 -17.53
N TYR A 271 -4.28 -8.02 -16.28
CA TYR A 271 -5.50 -8.76 -15.95
C TYR A 271 -6.79 -8.10 -16.42
N ARG A 272 -6.86 -6.76 -16.54
CA ARG A 272 -8.05 -6.04 -17.03
C ARG A 272 -8.51 -6.51 -18.42
N ARG A 273 -7.63 -7.14 -19.20
CA ARG A 273 -7.92 -7.64 -20.55
C ARG A 273 -8.47 -9.06 -20.58
N THR A 274 -8.42 -9.76 -19.44
CA THR A 274 -8.86 -11.15 -19.34
C THR A 274 -10.37 -11.24 -19.17
N GLU A 275 -10.98 -12.36 -19.61
CA GLU A 275 -12.39 -12.65 -19.30
C GLU A 275 -12.63 -12.72 -17.79
N TRP A 276 -11.64 -13.20 -17.04
CA TRP A 276 -11.69 -13.23 -15.59
C TRP A 276 -11.98 -11.87 -14.95
N TYR A 277 -11.34 -10.79 -15.43
CA TYR A 277 -11.64 -9.46 -14.90
C TYR A 277 -13.09 -9.02 -15.16
N ARG A 278 -13.66 -9.39 -16.31
CA ARG A 278 -15.07 -9.11 -16.62
C ARG A 278 -16.01 -9.87 -15.67
N ASP A 279 -15.66 -11.09 -15.32
CA ASP A 279 -16.40 -11.88 -14.34
C ASP A 279 -16.27 -11.32 -12.92
N VAL A 280 -15.09 -10.83 -12.53
CA VAL A 280 -14.87 -10.13 -11.25
C VAL A 280 -15.77 -8.91 -11.14
N GLU A 281 -15.80 -8.05 -12.16
CA GLU A 281 -16.66 -6.85 -12.15
C GLU A 281 -18.15 -7.22 -12.12
N ARG A 282 -18.55 -8.27 -12.84
CA ARG A 282 -19.93 -8.78 -12.79
C ARG A 282 -20.28 -9.30 -11.39
N ALA A 283 -19.40 -10.10 -10.80
CA ALA A 283 -19.59 -10.69 -9.48
C ALA A 283 -19.68 -9.62 -8.38
N LYS A 284 -18.83 -8.58 -8.43
CA LYS A 284 -18.89 -7.43 -7.51
C LYS A 284 -20.21 -6.67 -7.65
N ARG A 285 -20.66 -6.36 -8.87
CA ARG A 285 -21.96 -5.70 -9.09
C ARG A 285 -23.14 -6.54 -8.60
N GLU A 286 -23.11 -7.86 -8.85
CA GLU A 286 -24.16 -8.77 -8.42
C GLU A 286 -24.20 -8.91 -6.89
N ALA A 287 -23.03 -9.00 -6.26
CA ALA A 287 -22.88 -9.03 -4.81
C ALA A 287 -23.42 -7.74 -4.16
N ASP A 288 -23.03 -6.57 -4.69
CA ASP A 288 -23.53 -5.27 -4.22
C ASP A 288 -25.06 -5.18 -4.36
N ALA A 289 -25.63 -5.65 -5.46
CA ALA A 289 -27.08 -5.65 -5.68
C ALA A 289 -27.84 -6.62 -4.77
N LYS A 290 -27.23 -7.76 -4.40
CA LYS A 290 -27.85 -8.81 -3.58
C LYS A 290 -27.49 -8.72 -2.09
N GLY A 291 -26.59 -7.81 -1.71
CA GLY A 291 -26.05 -7.71 -0.34
C GLY A 291 -25.26 -8.95 0.09
N VAL A 292 -24.55 -9.59 -0.83
CA VAL A 292 -23.72 -10.77 -0.55
C VAL A 292 -22.29 -10.32 -0.25
N GLU A 293 -21.74 -10.70 0.90
CA GLU A 293 -20.36 -10.32 1.29
C GLU A 293 -19.30 -11.05 0.46
N ASP A 294 -19.44 -12.37 0.28
CA ASP A 294 -18.50 -13.17 -0.52
C ASP A 294 -18.79 -13.13 -2.02
N TRP A 295 -18.52 -11.99 -2.63
CA TRP A 295 -18.63 -11.80 -4.08
C TRP A 295 -17.78 -12.78 -4.89
N ARG A 296 -16.71 -13.36 -4.32
CA ARG A 296 -15.80 -14.27 -5.04
C ARG A 296 -16.49 -15.57 -5.40
N SER A 297 -17.42 -16.04 -4.55
CA SER A 297 -18.26 -17.21 -4.82
C SER A 297 -19.16 -17.04 -6.06
N LEU A 298 -19.48 -15.79 -6.43
CA LEU A 298 -20.28 -15.45 -7.61
C LEU A 298 -19.43 -15.32 -8.88
N CYS A 299 -18.11 -15.27 -8.74
CA CYS A 299 -17.20 -15.16 -9.88
C CYS A 299 -17.11 -16.50 -10.61
N ARG A 300 -17.45 -16.49 -11.91
CA ARG A 300 -17.56 -17.70 -12.74
C ARG A 300 -16.23 -18.33 -13.11
N SER A 301 -15.17 -17.54 -13.05
CA SER A 301 -13.82 -17.93 -13.47
C SER A 301 -12.79 -17.61 -12.38
N LYS A 302 -11.61 -18.20 -12.53
CA LYS A 302 -10.43 -17.97 -11.68
C LYS A 302 -9.39 -17.17 -12.46
N PRO A 303 -8.50 -16.42 -11.78
CA PRO A 303 -7.46 -15.66 -12.46
C PRO A 303 -6.56 -16.58 -13.28
N PRO A 304 -6.28 -16.24 -14.55
CA PRO A 304 -5.30 -16.99 -15.32
C PRO A 304 -3.89 -16.76 -14.76
N ARG A 305 -2.97 -17.67 -15.11
CA ARG A 305 -1.54 -17.43 -14.88
C ARG A 305 -1.05 -16.28 -15.75
N LEU A 306 -0.03 -15.59 -15.28
CA LEU A 306 0.70 -14.63 -16.09
C LEU A 306 1.38 -15.32 -17.26
N ASP A 307 1.39 -14.66 -18.40
CA ASP A 307 2.29 -15.00 -19.49
C ASP A 307 3.75 -15.03 -18.98
N PRO A 308 4.58 -16.03 -19.36
CA PRO A 308 5.93 -16.18 -18.83
C PRO A 308 6.81 -14.93 -18.99
N GLN A 309 6.69 -14.21 -20.11
CA GLN A 309 7.46 -12.99 -20.31
C GLN A 309 6.98 -11.86 -19.40
N MET A 310 5.65 -11.65 -19.28
CA MET A 310 5.09 -10.68 -18.34
C MET A 310 5.51 -10.97 -16.89
N LYS A 311 5.48 -12.24 -16.48
CA LYS A 311 5.93 -12.65 -15.14
C LYS A 311 7.38 -12.26 -14.89
N ARG A 312 8.28 -12.56 -15.83
CA ARG A 312 9.70 -12.19 -15.74
C ARG A 312 9.89 -10.68 -15.63
N ILE A 313 9.20 -9.91 -16.47
CA ILE A 313 9.24 -8.45 -16.45
C ILE A 313 8.82 -7.94 -15.07
N ILE A 314 7.70 -8.42 -14.51
CA ILE A 314 7.26 -7.99 -13.18
C ILE A 314 8.30 -8.36 -12.12
N CYS A 315 8.87 -9.57 -12.13
CA CYS A 315 9.95 -9.92 -11.19
C CYS A 315 11.13 -8.94 -11.27
N ASN A 316 11.56 -8.60 -12.49
CA ASN A 316 12.65 -7.67 -12.70
C ASN A 316 12.29 -6.24 -12.28
N ILE A 317 11.04 -5.79 -12.44
CA ILE A 317 10.61 -4.46 -11.98
C ILE A 317 10.79 -4.34 -10.46
N TYR A 318 10.34 -5.32 -9.66
CA TYR A 318 10.51 -5.26 -8.20
C TYR A 318 11.98 -5.24 -7.80
N LYS A 319 12.79 -6.13 -8.39
CA LYS A 319 14.22 -6.25 -8.07
C LYS A 319 15.02 -5.01 -8.48
N SER A 320 14.84 -4.54 -9.70
CA SER A 320 15.54 -3.35 -10.24
C SER A 320 15.13 -2.07 -9.52
N ALA A 321 13.82 -1.89 -9.26
CA ALA A 321 13.35 -0.75 -8.47
C ALA A 321 13.94 -0.77 -7.06
N ALA A 322 14.01 -1.93 -6.38
CA ALA A 322 14.62 -1.99 -5.06
C ALA A 322 16.12 -1.65 -5.08
N ASN A 323 16.87 -2.13 -6.08
CA ASN A 323 18.28 -1.78 -6.27
C ASN A 323 18.48 -0.28 -6.43
N GLU A 324 17.76 0.35 -7.35
CA GLU A 324 17.94 1.78 -7.66
C GLU A 324 17.36 2.69 -6.57
N TYR A 325 16.25 2.31 -5.96
CA TYR A 325 15.61 3.06 -4.87
C TYR A 325 16.48 3.11 -3.61
N THR A 326 17.15 2.00 -3.27
CA THR A 326 17.99 1.91 -2.06
C THR A 326 19.46 2.25 -2.32
N GLY A 327 19.93 2.04 -3.54
CA GLY A 327 21.35 2.14 -3.90
C GLY A 327 22.22 0.97 -3.40
N LEU A 328 21.61 -0.10 -2.85
CA LEU A 328 22.33 -1.23 -2.24
C LEU A 328 22.67 -2.35 -3.22
N TYR A 329 21.96 -2.44 -4.35
CA TYR A 329 22.23 -3.42 -5.42
C TYR A 329 22.32 -4.90 -4.98
N LEU A 330 21.43 -5.34 -4.08
CA LEU A 330 21.42 -6.71 -3.56
C LEU A 330 20.78 -7.74 -4.51
N PHE A 331 20.06 -7.30 -5.55
CA PHE A 331 19.37 -8.20 -6.48
C PHE A 331 20.10 -8.33 -7.82
N ASP A 332 20.20 -9.56 -8.34
CA ASP A 332 20.54 -9.80 -9.74
C ASP A 332 19.33 -9.54 -10.64
N ALA A 333 19.35 -8.38 -11.28
CA ALA A 333 18.36 -7.91 -12.23
C ALA A 333 18.96 -6.86 -13.19
N PRO A 334 18.43 -6.71 -14.41
CA PRO A 334 18.73 -5.57 -15.27
C PRO A 334 18.41 -4.24 -14.58
N SER A 335 18.86 -3.13 -15.15
CA SER A 335 18.41 -1.81 -14.69
C SER A 335 16.89 -1.66 -14.82
N LEU A 336 16.31 -0.76 -14.03
CA LEU A 336 14.90 -0.43 -14.09
C LEU A 336 14.54 0.12 -15.47
N ALA A 337 15.38 1.00 -16.02
CA ALA A 337 15.21 1.54 -17.37
C ALA A 337 15.15 0.46 -18.46
N GLU A 338 16.08 -0.52 -18.43
CA GLU A 338 16.08 -1.65 -19.37
C GLU A 338 14.84 -2.54 -19.19
N THR A 339 14.48 -2.82 -17.94
CA THR A 339 13.29 -3.62 -17.62
C THR A 339 12.01 -2.96 -18.12
N LEU A 340 11.90 -1.64 -17.96
CA LEU A 340 10.73 -0.88 -18.41
C LEU A 340 10.70 -0.67 -19.91
N LYS A 341 11.86 -0.63 -20.57
CA LYS A 341 11.93 -0.72 -22.03
C LYS A 341 11.37 -2.06 -22.52
N GLU A 342 11.77 -3.18 -21.93
CA GLU A 342 11.21 -4.50 -22.24
C GLU A 342 9.69 -4.53 -21.99
N TYR A 343 9.24 -3.93 -20.88
CA TYR A 343 7.81 -3.80 -20.59
C TYR A 343 7.07 -3.01 -21.68
N ARG A 344 7.61 -1.86 -22.10
CA ARG A 344 7.02 -1.02 -23.16
C ARG A 344 6.89 -1.79 -24.48
N GLU A 345 7.94 -2.49 -24.90
CA GLU A 345 7.94 -3.34 -26.10
C GLU A 345 6.93 -4.50 -26.00
N TYR A 346 6.82 -5.12 -24.81
CA TYR A 346 5.80 -6.12 -24.54
C TYR A 346 4.40 -5.54 -24.70
N ARG A 347 4.16 -4.34 -24.14
CA ARG A 347 2.86 -3.66 -24.24
C ARG A 347 2.49 -3.39 -25.69
N GLU A 348 3.39 -2.82 -26.48
CA GLU A 348 3.09 -2.50 -27.89
C GLU A 348 2.71 -3.76 -28.68
N ARG A 349 3.48 -4.84 -28.52
CA ARG A 349 3.31 -6.08 -29.28
C ARG A 349 2.10 -6.90 -28.85
N VAL A 350 1.89 -7.06 -27.55
CA VAL A 350 0.88 -7.98 -26.99
C VAL A 350 -0.36 -7.22 -26.52
N LEU A 351 -0.17 -6.05 -25.92
CA LEU A 351 -1.24 -5.28 -25.31
C LEU A 351 -1.89 -4.26 -26.28
N GLU A 352 -1.17 -3.71 -27.25
CA GLU A 352 -1.75 -2.71 -28.18
C GLU A 352 -2.01 -3.31 -29.57
N GLY A 353 -1.26 -4.34 -29.97
CA GLY A 353 -1.48 -5.11 -31.20
C GLY A 353 -2.76 -5.99 -31.23
N SER A 354 -3.53 -6.05 -30.14
CA SER A 354 -4.76 -6.86 -30.01
C SER A 354 -6.06 -6.06 -30.15
N SER A 355 -5.99 -4.79 -30.56
CA SER A 355 -7.20 -4.02 -30.91
C SER A 355 -7.75 -4.53 -32.24
N PRO A 356 -9.04 -4.95 -32.34
CA PRO A 356 -9.61 -5.25 -33.65
C PRO A 356 -9.57 -3.96 -34.45
N ARG A 357 -8.72 -3.91 -35.49
CA ARG A 357 -8.86 -2.93 -36.55
C ARG A 357 -10.30 -3.06 -37.07
N ALA A 358 -10.96 -1.92 -37.15
CA ALA A 358 -12.37 -1.71 -37.49
C ALA A 358 -12.86 -2.55 -38.67
#